data_AF-A0A2W6KGL8-F1
#
_entry.id   AF-A0A2W6KGL8-F1
#
_cell.length_a   1.000
_cell.length_b   1.000
_cell.length_c   1.000
_cell.angle_alpha   90.00
_cell.angle_beta   90.00
_cell.angle_gamma   90.00
#
_symmetry.space_group_name_H-M   'P 1'
#
loop_
_entity.id
_entity.type
_entity.pdbx_description
1 polymer ?
#
loop_
_entity_poly.entity_id
_entity_poly.type
_entity_poly.pdbx_seq_one_letter_code
_entity_poly.pdbx_strand_id
1 'polypeptide(L)'
;MPGLLKTLFLSIVALIGGVLSLALVSSVASWLPPLLGLSPDNNSVQLGWDLAFSVLGGIAGIAFATYYAPCWPRSHGFSIWSLIALGCGYALWTVGADFPLWFVIALLASLPVQLLVGWWFGRRASRSATQA
;
A
#
# COMPACT_ATOMS: atom_id res chain seq x y z
N MET A 1 5.09 26.31 20.86
CA MET A 1 4.48 24.96 20.87
C MET A 1 3.40 24.67 19.78
N PRO A 2 2.85 25.61 18.97
CA PRO A 2 1.81 25.26 17.98
C PRO A 2 2.33 24.54 16.71
N GLY A 3 3.60 24.74 16.33
CA GLY A 3 4.17 24.12 15.12
C GLY A 3 4.38 22.60 15.21
N LEU A 4 4.82 22.12 16.38
CA LEU A 4 4.99 20.69 16.64
C LEU A 4 3.64 19.97 16.61
N LEU A 5 2.64 20.51 17.30
CA LEU A 5 1.30 19.93 17.35
C LEU A 5 0.65 19.86 15.96
N LYS A 6 0.81 20.91 15.14
CA LYS A 6 0.35 20.91 13.75
C LYS A 6 1.04 19.83 12.92
N THR A 7 2.35 19.66 13.07
CA THR A 7 3.11 18.64 12.33
C THR A 7 2.65 17.24 12.73
N LEU A 8 2.51 16.97 14.03
CA LEU A 8 2.00 15.70 14.53
C LEU A 8 0.60 15.39 14.00
N PHE A 9 -0.32 16.36 14.06
CA PHE A 9 -1.66 16.20 13.53
C PHE A 9 -1.65 15.86 12.04
N LEU A 10 -0.91 16.62 11.22
CA LEU A 10 -0.81 16.37 9.78
C LEU A 10 -0.14 15.03 9.45
N SER A 11 0.84 14.60 10.25
CA SER A 11 1.47 13.28 10.13
C SER A 11 0.46 12.16 10.37
N ILE A 12 -0.35 12.27 11.42
CA ILE A 12 -1.42 11.29 11.71
C ILE A 12 -2.42 11.26 10.56
N VAL A 13 -2.87 12.42 10.08
CA VAL A 13 -3.82 12.50 8.95
C VAL A 13 -3.22 11.87 7.69
N ALA A 14 -1.95 12.11 7.39
CA ALA A 14 -1.27 11.50 6.24
C ALA A 14 -1.21 9.97 6.35
N LEU A 15 -0.92 9.44 7.54
CA LEU A 15 -0.90 7.99 7.78
C LEU A 15 -2.30 7.38 7.67
N ILE A 16 -3.31 8.01 8.27
CA ILE A 16 -4.71 7.57 8.15
C ILE A 16 -5.13 7.56 6.69
N GLY A 17 -4.84 8.62 5.94
CA GLY A 17 -5.13 8.68 4.50
C GLY A 17 -4.39 7.60 3.70
N GLY A 18 -3.16 7.24 4.08
CA GLY A 18 -2.44 6.10 3.51
C GLY A 18 -3.15 4.78 3.75
N VAL A 19 -3.60 4.51 4.98
CA VAL A 19 -4.37 3.30 5.31
C VAL A 19 -5.71 3.27 4.57
N LEU A 20 -6.41 4.40 4.50
CA LEU A 20 -7.67 4.50 3.75
C LEU A 20 -7.46 4.26 2.26
N SER A 21 -6.42 4.82 1.66
CA SER A 21 -6.09 4.60 0.25
C SER A 21 -5.80 3.13 -0.03
N LEU A 22 -5.08 2.45 0.87
CA LEU A 22 -4.85 1.02 0.78
C LEU A 22 -6.17 0.23 0.80
N ALA A 23 -7.03 0.52 1.78
CA ALA A 23 -8.31 -0.17 1.93
C ALA A 23 -9.24 0.05 0.73
N LEU A 24 -9.30 1.28 0.21
CA LEU A 24 -10.12 1.63 -0.95
C LEU A 24 -9.65 0.94 -2.23
N VAL A 25 -8.34 0.88 -2.47
CA VAL A 25 -7.83 0.19 -3.67
C VAL A 25 -7.95 -1.33 -3.53
N SER A 26 -7.69 -1.87 -2.34
CA SER A 26 -7.82 -3.31 -2.10
C SER A 26 -9.28 -3.78 -2.20
N SER A 27 -10.25 -2.94 -1.81
CA SER A 27 -11.67 -3.29 -1.93
C SER A 27 -12.14 -3.41 -3.37
N VAL A 28 -11.44 -2.83 -4.35
CA VAL A 28 -11.73 -3.02 -5.78
C VAL A 28 -11.62 -4.49 -6.20
N ALA A 29 -10.76 -5.26 -5.53
CA ALA A 29 -10.59 -6.69 -5.79
C ALA A 29 -11.88 -7.50 -5.64
N SER A 30 -12.78 -7.09 -4.74
CA SER A 30 -13.98 -7.88 -4.41
C SER A 30 -15.12 -7.70 -5.39
N TRP A 31 -15.16 -6.59 -6.15
CA TRP A 31 -16.30 -6.26 -7.01
C TRP A 31 -15.93 -6.01 -8.47
N LEU A 32 -14.67 -5.68 -8.80
CA LEU A 32 -14.26 -5.45 -10.19
C LEU A 32 -14.18 -6.74 -11.04
N PRO A 33 -13.57 -7.85 -10.57
CA PRO A 33 -13.45 -9.06 -11.39
C PRO A 33 -14.81 -9.63 -11.87
N PRO A 34 -15.86 -9.70 -11.02
CA PRO A 34 -17.21 -10.09 -11.47
C PRO A 34 -17.77 -9.21 -12.59
N LEU A 35 -17.52 -7.90 -12.56
CA LEU A 35 -17.98 -6.96 -13.60
C LEU A 35 -17.26 -7.16 -14.94
N LEU A 36 -16.04 -7.71 -14.92
CA LEU A 36 -15.26 -8.01 -16.12
C LEU A 36 -15.57 -9.39 -16.71
N GLY A 37 -16.60 -10.08 -16.20
CA GLY A 37 -16.97 -11.44 -16.64
C GLY A 37 -15.95 -12.50 -16.23
N LEU A 38 -15.04 -12.17 -15.30
CA LEU A 38 -14.13 -13.14 -14.71
C LEU A 38 -14.87 -13.84 -13.58
N SER A 39 -15.66 -14.86 -13.93
CA SER A 39 -16.28 -15.72 -12.92
C SER A 39 -15.21 -16.42 -12.08
N PRO A 40 -15.41 -16.54 -10.75
CA PRO A 40 -14.47 -17.16 -9.83
C PRO A 40 -14.50 -18.70 -9.90
N ASP A 41 -14.71 -19.27 -11.09
CA ASP A 41 -14.73 -20.74 -11.27
C ASP A 41 -13.33 -21.34 -11.08
N ASN A 42 -12.28 -20.50 -11.14
CA ASN A 42 -10.91 -20.88 -10.89
C ASN A 42 -10.30 -20.10 -9.71
N ASN A 43 -10.15 -20.79 -8.57
CA ASN A 43 -9.57 -20.27 -7.34
C ASN A 43 -8.18 -19.61 -7.54
N SER A 44 -7.38 -20.10 -8.50
CA SER A 44 -6.05 -19.52 -8.77
C SER A 44 -6.11 -18.13 -9.41
N VAL A 45 -7.13 -17.85 -10.24
CA VAL A 45 -7.31 -16.55 -10.89
C VAL A 45 -7.75 -15.50 -9.87
N GLN A 46 -8.63 -15.89 -8.95
CA GLN A 46 -9.07 -15.03 -7.85
C GLN A 46 -7.88 -14.65 -6.93
N LEU A 47 -7.04 -15.61 -6.55
CA LEU A 47 -5.81 -15.34 -5.80
C LEU A 47 -4.86 -14.38 -6.53
N GLY A 48 -4.76 -14.50 -7.86
CA GLY A 48 -3.97 -13.56 -8.67
C GLY A 48 -4.51 -12.13 -8.60
N TRP A 49 -5.83 -11.96 -8.62
CA TRP A 49 -6.49 -10.66 -8.46
C TRP A 49 -6.32 -10.08 -7.07
N ASP A 50 -6.51 -10.90 -6.04
CA ASP A 50 -6.33 -10.49 -4.65
C ASP A 50 -4.88 -10.01 -4.42
N LEU A 51 -3.90 -10.74 -4.99
CA LEU A 51 -2.51 -10.32 -4.96
C LEU A 51 -2.29 -9.00 -5.70
N ALA A 52 -2.80 -8.86 -6.93
CA ALA A 52 -2.60 -7.66 -7.73
C ALA A 52 -3.16 -6.41 -7.03
N PHE A 53 -4.37 -6.48 -6.50
CA PHE A 53 -5.00 -5.37 -5.78
C PHE A 53 -4.39 -5.13 -4.40
N SER A 54 -3.88 -6.16 -3.73
CA SER A 54 -3.09 -5.99 -2.51
C SER A 54 -1.81 -5.20 -2.80
N VAL A 55 -1.09 -5.53 -3.88
CA VAL A 55 0.11 -4.81 -4.31
C VAL A 55 -0.21 -3.36 -4.70
N LEU A 56 -1.25 -3.15 -5.52
CA LEU A 56 -1.67 -1.81 -5.92
C LEU A 56 -2.14 -0.98 -4.72
N GLY A 57 -2.86 -1.58 -3.78
CA GLY A 57 -3.29 -0.94 -2.54
C GLY A 57 -2.12 -0.56 -1.65
N GLY A 58 -1.13 -1.43 -1.51
CA GLY A 58 0.10 -1.12 -0.81
C GLY A 58 0.87 0.04 -1.44
N ILE A 59 1.04 0.04 -2.77
CA ILE A 59 1.65 1.15 -3.51
C ILE A 59 0.89 2.45 -3.27
N ALA A 60 -0.44 2.43 -3.39
CA ALA A 60 -1.28 3.61 -3.24
C ALA A 60 -1.20 4.18 -1.80
N GLY A 61 -1.28 3.32 -0.79
CA GLY A 61 -1.18 3.73 0.61
C GLY A 61 0.19 4.33 0.95
N ILE A 62 1.27 3.69 0.50
CA ILE A 62 2.65 4.19 0.69
C ILE A 62 2.84 5.51 -0.06
N ALA A 63 2.38 5.60 -1.31
CA ALA A 63 2.47 6.81 -2.12
C ALA A 63 1.70 7.98 -1.48
N PHE A 64 0.48 7.74 -1.00
CA PHE A 64 -0.34 8.74 -0.33
C PHE A 64 0.34 9.25 0.94
N ALA A 65 0.76 8.35 1.84
CA ALA A 65 1.40 8.74 3.09
C ALA A 65 2.72 9.48 2.84
N THR A 66 3.50 9.04 1.85
CA THR A 66 4.73 9.72 1.43
C THR A 66 4.44 11.11 0.86
N TYR A 67 3.43 11.22 -0.01
CA TYR A 67 3.10 12.47 -0.68
C TYR A 67 2.54 13.51 0.29
N TYR A 68 1.68 13.12 1.25
CA TYR A 68 1.04 14.06 2.16
C TYR A 68 1.80 14.29 3.48
N ALA A 69 2.87 13.55 3.73
CA ALA A 69 3.72 13.74 4.92
C ALA A 69 4.16 15.21 5.08
N PRO A 70 3.99 15.81 6.28
CA PRO A 70 4.44 17.17 6.55
C PRO A 70 5.96 17.25 6.74
N CYS A 71 6.58 16.15 7.14
CA CYS A 71 8.02 16.02 7.34
C CYS A 71 8.44 14.56 7.09
N TRP A 72 9.70 14.32 6.74
CA TRP A 72 10.24 12.97 6.52
C TRP A 72 9.34 12.05 5.66
N PRO A 73 9.09 12.39 4.38
CA PRO A 73 8.18 11.65 3.51
C PRO A 73 8.43 10.14 3.44
N ARG A 74 9.72 9.75 3.30
CA ARG A 74 10.10 8.34 3.22
C ARG A 74 9.74 7.57 4.48
N SER A 75 9.88 8.18 5.65
CA SER A 75 9.53 7.55 6.93
C SER A 75 8.04 7.27 7.04
N HIS A 76 7.17 8.18 6.56
CA HIS A 76 5.73 7.94 6.55
C HIS A 76 5.34 6.79 5.61
N GLY A 77 5.92 6.75 4.40
CA GLY A 77 5.74 5.61 3.50
C GLY A 77 6.25 4.29 4.10
N PHE A 78 7.41 4.33 4.79
CA PHE A 78 7.96 3.16 5.48
C PHE A 78 7.06 2.66 6.62
N SER A 79 6.41 3.58 7.35
CA SER A 79 5.44 3.20 8.39
C SER A 79 4.26 2.42 7.82
N ILE A 80 3.69 2.88 6.70
CA ILE A 80 2.62 2.13 6.01
C ILE A 80 3.14 0.78 5.51
N TRP A 81 4.32 0.76 4.90
CA TRP A 81 4.95 -0.48 4.48
C TRP A 81 5.18 -1.47 5.63
N SER A 82 5.59 -0.98 6.80
CA SER A 82 5.79 -1.81 7.99
C SER A 82 4.48 -2.44 8.45
N LEU A 83 3.38 -1.68 8.44
CA LEU A 83 2.05 -2.21 8.72
C LEU A 83 1.63 -3.29 7.72
N ILE A 84 1.90 -3.08 6.43
CA ILE A 84 1.63 -4.08 5.39
C ILE A 84 2.47 -5.34 5.62
N ALA A 85 3.78 -5.20 5.81
CA ALA A 85 4.70 -6.30 6.01
C ALA A 85 4.35 -7.12 7.27
N LEU A 86 3.97 -6.45 8.36
CA LEU A 86 3.47 -7.11 9.58
C LEU A 86 2.15 -7.83 9.32
N GLY A 87 1.22 -7.23 8.57
CA GLY A 87 -0.03 -7.86 8.17
C GLY A 87 0.19 -9.12 7.31
N CYS A 88 1.09 -9.05 6.33
CA CYS A 88 1.49 -10.19 5.52
C CYS A 88 2.18 -11.28 6.36
N GLY A 89 3.12 -10.90 7.22
CA GLY A 89 3.80 -11.83 8.12
C GLY A 89 2.83 -12.54 9.07
N TYR A 90 1.87 -11.81 9.62
CA TYR A 90 0.80 -12.38 10.44
C TYR A 90 -0.09 -13.35 9.65
N ALA A 91 -0.53 -12.98 8.45
CA ALA A 91 -1.35 -13.85 7.60
C ALA A 91 -0.60 -15.13 7.19
N LEU A 92 0.70 -15.02 6.86
CA LEU A 92 1.54 -16.18 6.57
C LEU A 92 1.72 -17.09 7.78
N TRP A 93 1.81 -16.52 8.98
CA TRP A 93 1.91 -17.28 10.21
C TRP A 93 0.61 -18.03 10.56
N THR A 94 -0.54 -17.42 10.34
CA THR A 94 -1.84 -17.99 10.76
C THR A 94 -2.45 -18.94 9.74
N VAL A 95 -2.39 -18.60 8.45
CA VAL A 95 -3.08 -19.30 7.36
C VAL A 95 -2.19 -19.51 6.14
N GLY A 96 -0.89 -19.21 6.21
CA GLY A 96 0.02 -19.26 5.06
C GLY A 96 0.18 -20.65 4.45
N ALA A 97 0.00 -21.71 5.24
CA ALA A 97 0.04 -23.09 4.76
C ALA A 97 -1.14 -23.45 3.84
N ASP A 98 -2.23 -22.68 3.88
CA ASP A 98 -3.43 -22.91 3.08
C ASP A 98 -3.31 -22.30 1.67
N PHE A 99 -2.29 -21.48 1.43
CA PHE A 99 -2.06 -20.81 0.14
C PHE A 99 -1.02 -21.55 -0.71
N PRO A 100 -1.15 -21.51 -2.05
CA PRO A 100 -0.15 -22.10 -2.93
C PRO A 100 1.20 -21.35 -2.82
N LEU A 101 2.30 -22.09 -2.93
CA LEU A 101 3.65 -21.55 -2.72
C LEU A 101 3.98 -20.36 -3.62
N TRP A 102 3.51 -20.36 -4.87
CA TRP A 102 3.72 -19.25 -5.80
C TRP A 102 3.12 -17.95 -5.27
N PHE A 103 1.96 -18.00 -4.61
CA PHE A 103 1.27 -16.83 -4.07
C PHE A 103 2.06 -16.27 -2.90
N VAL A 104 2.53 -17.14 -1.99
CA VAL A 104 3.37 -16.76 -0.85
C VAL A 104 4.66 -16.09 -1.32
N ILE A 105 5.35 -16.69 -2.28
CA ILE A 105 6.60 -16.13 -2.84
C ILE A 105 6.31 -14.78 -3.50
N ALA A 106 5.26 -14.68 -4.31
CA ALA A 106 4.92 -13.44 -5.00
C ALA A 106 4.51 -12.33 -4.03
N LEU A 107 3.75 -12.65 -2.97
CA LEU A 107 3.39 -11.72 -1.91
C LEU A 107 4.65 -11.16 -1.22
N LEU A 108 5.56 -12.02 -0.80
CA LEU A 108 6.81 -11.62 -0.14
C LEU A 108 7.72 -10.80 -1.07
N ALA A 109 7.88 -11.24 -2.32
CA ALA A 109 8.66 -10.52 -3.33
C ALA A 109 8.04 -9.17 -3.69
N SER A 110 6.72 -9.01 -3.54
CA SER A 110 6.04 -7.75 -3.82
C SER A 110 6.29 -6.68 -2.75
N LEU A 111 6.56 -7.03 -1.49
CA LEU A 111 6.78 -6.06 -0.40
C LEU A 111 7.86 -5.00 -0.72
N PRO A 112 9.06 -5.36 -1.19
CA PRO A 112 10.05 -4.35 -1.60
C PRO A 112 9.59 -3.54 -2.81
N VAL A 113 8.89 -4.16 -3.76
CA VAL A 113 8.36 -3.47 -4.94
C VAL A 113 7.32 -2.41 -4.53
N GLN A 114 6.39 -2.76 -3.64
CA GLN A 114 5.39 -1.83 -3.12
C GLN A 114 6.03 -0.61 -2.47
N LEU A 115 7.08 -0.81 -1.67
CA LEU A 115 7.83 0.28 -1.04
C LEU A 115 8.50 1.19 -2.06
N LEU A 116 9.27 0.60 -2.98
CA LEU A 116 10.05 1.37 -3.96
C LEU A 116 9.14 2.16 -4.91
N VAL A 117 8.09 1.52 -5.42
CA VAL A 117 7.13 2.12 -6.34
C VAL A 117 6.24 3.13 -5.61
N GLY A 118 5.77 2.81 -4.41
CA GLY A 118 5.01 3.72 -3.56
C GLY A 118 5.80 4.98 -3.23
N TRP A 119 7.07 4.84 -2.84
CA TRP A 119 7.95 5.99 -2.67
C TRP A 119 8.12 6.78 -3.96
N TRP A 120 8.37 6.11 -5.10
CA TRP A 120 8.56 6.78 -6.39
C TRP A 120 7.39 7.69 -6.76
N PHE A 121 6.15 7.18 -6.66
CA PHE A 121 4.94 7.94 -6.95
C PHE A 121 4.62 8.99 -5.87
N GLY A 122 4.94 8.69 -4.61
CA GLY A 122 4.76 9.61 -3.49
C GLY A 122 5.79 10.76 -3.45
N ARG A 123 6.80 10.77 -4.34
CA ARG A 123 7.76 11.88 -4.42
C ARG A 123 7.04 13.15 -4.85
N ARG A 124 7.14 14.21 -4.04
CA ARG A 124 6.84 15.57 -4.53
C ARG A 124 7.95 15.97 -5.49
N ALA A 125 7.60 16.38 -6.71
CA ALA A 125 8.52 17.13 -7.54
C ALA A 125 8.92 18.37 -6.73
N SER A 126 10.19 18.46 -6.35
CA SER A 126 10.72 19.62 -5.68
C SER A 126 10.41 20.85 -6.55
N ARG A 127 9.73 21.85 -5.97
CA ARG A 127 9.53 23.19 -6.55
C ARG A 127 10.91 23.85 -6.73
N SER A 128 11.69 23.37 -7.69
CA SER A 128 13.07 23.79 -7.94
C SER A 128 13.20 24.59 -9.24
N ALA A 129 12.11 25.16 -9.78
CA ALA A 129 12.14 25.82 -11.09
C ALA A 129 11.26 27.09 -11.20
N THR A 130 11.00 27.82 -10.13
CA THR A 130 10.22 29.08 -10.24
C THR A 130 10.60 30.18 -9.24
N GLN A 131 11.84 30.18 -8.75
CA GLN A 131 12.41 31.31 -8.00
C GLN A 131 13.86 31.63 -8.44
N ALA A 132 14.11 31.59 -9.74
CA ALA A 132 15.30 32.17 -10.35
C ALA A 132 14.89 33.39 -11.19
#